data_AF-X1G4M9-F1
#
_entry.id   AF-X1G4M9-F1
#
_cell.length_a   1.000
_cell.length_b   1.000
_cell.length_c   1.000
_cell.angle_alpha   90.00
_cell.angle_beta   90.00
_cell.angle_gamma   90.00
#
_symmetry.space_group_name_H-M   'P 1'
#
loop_
_entity.id
_entity.type
_entity.pdbx_description
1 polymer ?
#
loop_
_entity_poly.entity_id
_entity_poly.type
_entity_poly.pdbx_seq_one_letter_code
_entity_poly.pdbx_strand_id
1 'polypeptide(L)'
;MTDKHSRSFFGQSTGLTVKSSSKSDPFIFFTCIQKKQDGSWEKPSRGEGKTIRCSLDEMVMILRVLEGKDDKWSGYHSYKDNNTQIQFNWEDAKRMKLYINIGKYKKML
;
A
#
# COMPACT_ATOMS: atom_id res chain seq x y z
N MET A 1 -0.95 24.65 7.32
CA MET A 1 -0.60 23.68 6.26
C MET A 1 -0.10 22.42 6.96
N THR A 2 -0.81 21.31 6.84
CA THR A 2 -0.47 20.07 7.56
C THR A 2 0.71 19.38 6.87
N ASP A 3 1.77 19.06 7.60
CA ASP A 3 3.00 18.45 7.05
C ASP A 3 2.94 16.91 7.00
N LYS A 4 1.98 16.31 7.73
CA LYS A 4 1.81 14.86 7.87
C LYS A 4 0.40 14.45 7.45
N HIS A 5 0.29 13.37 6.68
CA HIS A 5 -0.99 12.84 6.23
C HIS A 5 -1.14 11.38 6.61
N SER A 6 -2.37 10.98 6.94
CA SER A 6 -2.74 9.59 7.17
C SER A 6 -4.13 9.36 6.63
N ARG A 7 -4.26 8.44 5.68
CA ARG A 7 -5.54 8.08 5.06
C ARG A 7 -5.70 6.57 5.11
N SER A 8 -6.88 6.12 5.52
CA SER A 8 -7.18 4.69 5.65
C SER A 8 -8.38 4.31 4.79
N PHE A 9 -8.26 3.16 4.14
CA PHE A 9 -9.24 2.55 3.26
C PHE A 9 -9.57 1.17 3.79
N PHE A 10 -10.75 1.03 4.37
CA PHE A 10 -11.24 -0.24 4.92
C PHE A 10 -12.26 -0.86 3.98
N GLY A 11 -12.07 -2.15 3.68
CA GLY A 11 -13.08 -3.01 3.07
C GLY A 11 -13.69 -3.95 4.12
N GLN A 12 -14.35 -5.00 3.64
CA GLN A 12 -14.99 -6.00 4.52
C GLN A 12 -13.97 -6.80 5.35
N SER A 13 -12.84 -7.18 4.75
CA SER A 13 -11.83 -8.06 5.36
C SER A 13 -10.40 -7.54 5.27
N THR A 14 -10.15 -6.46 4.53
CA THR A 14 -8.82 -5.90 4.29
C THR A 14 -8.81 -4.39 4.51
N GLY A 15 -7.73 -3.88 5.09
CA GLY A 15 -7.52 -2.46 5.37
C GLY A 15 -6.16 -2.02 4.84
N LEU A 16 -6.12 -0.82 4.27
CA LEU A 16 -4.91 -0.17 3.79
C LEU A 16 -4.81 1.22 4.41
N THR A 17 -3.69 1.56 5.02
CA THR A 17 -3.39 2.92 5.47
C THR A 17 -2.19 3.45 4.70
N VAL A 18 -2.33 4.65 4.12
CA VAL A 18 -1.25 5.40 3.50
C VAL A 18 -0.89 6.55 4.42
N LYS A 19 0.37 6.62 4.83
CA LYS A 19 0.87 7.64 5.74
C LYS A 19 2.10 8.33 5.16
N SER A 20 2.08 9.65 5.12
CA SER A 20 3.28 10.46 4.89
C SER A 20 3.82 10.94 6.23
N SER A 21 5.15 11.03 6.34
CA SER A 21 5.82 11.78 7.41
C SER A 21 5.89 13.25 6.99
N SER A 22 7.06 13.89 7.02
CA SER A 22 7.22 15.29 6.60
C SER A 22 7.28 15.40 5.07
N LYS A 23 6.96 16.57 4.52
CA LYS A 23 7.20 16.89 3.10
C LYS A 23 8.67 16.79 2.67
N SER A 24 9.60 16.86 3.61
CA SER A 24 11.03 16.71 3.35
C SER A 24 11.48 15.25 3.28
N ASP A 25 10.64 14.31 3.70
CA ASP A 25 10.97 12.89 3.70
C ASP A 25 10.58 12.26 2.35
N PRO A 26 11.52 11.72 1.57
CA PRO A 26 11.25 11.17 0.24
C PRO A 26 10.70 9.74 0.32
N PHE A 27 9.72 9.51 1.19
CA PHE A 27 9.06 8.23 1.35
C PHE A 27 7.66 8.36 1.96
N ILE A 28 6.84 7.35 1.69
CA ILE A 28 5.55 7.14 2.37
C ILE A 28 5.49 5.73 2.94
N PHE A 29 4.56 5.50 3.86
CA PHE A 29 4.28 4.18 4.40
C PHE A 29 2.95 3.66 3.88
N PHE A 30 2.96 2.40 3.45
CA PHE A 30 1.74 1.61 3.32
C PHE A 30 1.69 0.61 4.46
N THR A 31 0.57 0.59 5.17
CA THR A 31 0.27 -0.40 6.20
C THR A 31 -0.97 -1.18 5.78
N CYS A 32 -0.80 -2.48 5.58
CA CYS A 32 -1.87 -3.42 5.27
C CYS A 32 -2.23 -4.24 6.50
N ILE A 33 -3.52 -4.44 6.70
CA ILE A 33 -4.09 -5.29 7.76
C ILE A 33 -5.27 -6.10 7.22
N GLN A 34 -5.53 -7.24 7.86
CA GLN A 34 -6.69 -8.09 7.58
C GLN A 34 -7.56 -8.28 8.83
N LYS A 35 -8.83 -8.62 8.58
CA LYS A 35 -9.75 -9.07 9.62
C LYS A 35 -9.45 -10.55 9.92
N LYS A 36 -9.28 -10.87 11.18
CA LYS A 36 -9.03 -12.22 11.70
C LYS A 36 -10.32 -13.04 11.71
N GLN A 37 -10.17 -14.35 11.92
CA GLN A 37 -11.30 -15.30 11.98
C GLN A 37 -12.27 -14.98 13.12
N ASP A 38 -11.78 -14.42 14.23
CA ASP A 38 -12.59 -13.97 15.36
C ASP A 38 -13.34 -12.65 15.09
N GLY A 39 -13.20 -12.07 13.90
CA GLY A 39 -13.81 -10.80 13.50
C GLY A 39 -13.06 -9.56 13.96
N SER A 40 -11.99 -9.70 14.74
CA SER A 40 -11.12 -8.57 15.11
C SER A 40 -10.16 -8.20 13.98
N TRP A 41 -9.65 -6.97 13.96
CA TRP A 41 -8.63 -6.56 12.99
C TRP A 41 -7.23 -6.85 13.50
N GLU A 42 -6.32 -7.19 12.59
CA GLU A 42 -4.88 -7.18 12.86
C GLU A 42 -4.43 -5.81 13.38
N LYS A 43 -3.52 -5.84 14.37
CA LYS A 43 -3.00 -4.64 15.03
C LYS A 43 -1.51 -4.47 14.69
N PRO A 44 -1.14 -3.45 13.90
CA PRO A 44 0.27 -3.14 13.61
C PRO A 44 1.11 -2.90 14.85
N SER A 45 0.51 -2.37 15.93
CA SER A 45 1.18 -2.17 17.22
C SER A 45 1.59 -3.48 17.91
N ARG A 46 1.05 -4.63 17.49
CA ARG A 46 1.42 -5.97 17.98
C ARG A 46 2.29 -6.74 16.98
N GLY A 47 2.80 -6.07 15.94
CA GLY A 47 3.58 -6.71 14.87
C GLY A 47 2.73 -7.46 13.84
N GLU A 48 1.40 -7.33 13.87
CA GLU A 48 0.49 -7.93 12.89
C GLU A 48 0.34 -7.03 11.65
N GLY A 49 -0.16 -7.58 10.54
CA GLY A 49 -0.23 -6.84 9.28
C GLY A 49 1.13 -6.77 8.57
N LYS A 50 1.28 -5.78 7.68
CA LYS A 50 2.57 -5.47 7.03
C LYS A 50 2.67 -3.98 6.82
N THR A 51 3.78 -3.40 7.24
CA THR A 51 4.14 -2.02 6.90
C THR A 51 5.37 -2.03 6.01
N ILE A 52 5.32 -1.29 4.92
CA ILE A 52 6.45 -1.05 4.01
C ILE A 52 6.70 0.45 3.89
N ARG A 53 7.95 0.84 3.68
CA ARG A 53 8.36 2.23 3.44
C ARG A 53 8.64 2.38 1.95
N CYS A 54 7.71 2.92 1.19
CA CYS A 54 7.92 3.16 -0.23
C CYS A 54 8.86 4.36 -0.45
N SER A 55 9.92 4.17 -1.22
CA SER A 55 10.84 5.22 -1.64
C SER A 55 10.20 6.16 -2.65
N LEU A 56 10.86 7.29 -2.94
CA LEU A 56 10.44 8.21 -3.99
C LEU A 56 10.30 7.52 -5.36
N ASP A 57 11.24 6.64 -5.72
CA ASP A 57 11.19 5.92 -7.01
C ASP A 57 9.97 5.01 -7.09
N GLU A 58 9.67 4.27 -6.01
CA GLU A 58 8.47 3.44 -5.91
C GLU A 58 7.20 4.31 -5.97
N MET A 59 7.21 5.49 -5.32
CA MET A 59 6.10 6.44 -5.38
C MET A 59 5.85 6.96 -6.80
N VAL A 60 6.90 7.28 -7.56
CA VAL A 60 6.79 7.71 -8.95
C VAL A 60 6.15 6.62 -9.81
N MET A 61 6.57 5.37 -9.64
CA MET A 61 6.01 4.23 -10.38
C MET A 61 4.54 3.97 -10.01
N ILE A 62 4.20 4.04 -8.72
CA ILE A 62 2.81 3.93 -8.26
C ILE A 62 1.96 5.06 -8.87
N LEU A 63 2.45 6.30 -8.85
CA LEU A 63 1.72 7.45 -9.39
C LEU A 63 1.46 7.29 -10.89
N ARG A 64 2.42 6.77 -11.67
CA ARG A 64 2.22 6.48 -13.09
C ARG A 64 1.08 5.48 -13.33
N VAL A 65 0.93 4.46 -12.47
CA VAL A 65 -0.23 3.55 -12.53
C VAL A 65 -1.51 4.29 -12.18
N LEU A 66 -1.52 5.06 -11.09
CA LEU A 66 -2.72 5.79 -10.65
C LEU A 66 -3.21 6.83 -11.67
N GLU A 67 -2.29 7.50 -12.36
CA GLU A 67 -2.60 8.43 -13.46
C GLU A 67 -2.95 7.73 -14.77
N GLY A 68 -2.86 6.40 -14.81
CA GLY A 68 -3.16 5.61 -15.99
C GLY A 68 -2.14 5.74 -17.13
N LYS A 69 -0.91 6.15 -16.80
CA LYS A 69 0.22 6.13 -17.75
C LYS A 69 0.70 4.70 -18.01
N ASP A 70 0.64 3.85 -16.97
CA ASP A 70 0.90 2.42 -17.05
C ASP A 70 -0.31 1.64 -16.49
N ASP A 71 -0.67 0.51 -17.10
CA ASP A 71 -1.80 -0.30 -16.58
C ASP A 71 -1.44 -1.05 -15.29
N LYS A 72 -0.15 -1.36 -15.13
CA LYS A 72 0.39 -2.08 -13.98
C LYS A 72 1.85 -1.76 -13.72
N TRP A 73 2.24 -1.92 -12.47
CA TRP A 73 3.62 -1.92 -12.03
C TRP A 73 3.81 -2.98 -10.93
N SER A 74 4.99 -3.58 -10.89
CA SER A 74 5.41 -4.46 -9.80
C SER A 74 6.89 -4.28 -9.51
N GLY A 75 7.26 -4.40 -8.23
CA GLY A 75 8.64 -4.33 -7.77
C GLY A 75 8.85 -5.16 -6.50
N TYR A 76 10.09 -5.18 -6.03
CA TYR A 76 10.44 -5.77 -4.74
C TYR A 76 11.03 -4.69 -3.84
N HIS A 77 10.42 -4.54 -2.67
CA HIS A 77 10.93 -3.68 -1.62
C HIS A 77 11.81 -4.50 -0.67
N SER A 78 13.10 -4.17 -0.61
CA SER A 78 14.08 -4.83 0.24
C SER A 78 14.33 -4.02 1.51
N TYR A 79 14.09 -4.62 2.67
CA TYR A 79 14.43 -4.03 3.96
C TYR A 79 14.95 -5.08 4.92
N LYS A 80 16.18 -4.89 5.44
CA LYS A 80 16.87 -5.85 6.34
C LYS A 80 16.76 -7.29 5.84
N ASP A 81 17.19 -7.50 4.59
CA ASP A 81 17.18 -8.80 3.87
C ASP A 81 15.79 -9.42 3.63
N ASN A 82 14.72 -8.69 3.95
CA ASN A 82 13.35 -9.12 3.66
C ASN A 82 12.86 -8.44 2.38
N ASN A 83 12.63 -9.25 1.34
CA ASN A 83 12.06 -8.80 0.07
C ASN A 83 10.55 -8.95 0.09
N THR A 84 9.84 -7.82 0.02
CA THR A 84 8.38 -7.77 -0.07
C THR A 84 7.98 -7.34 -1.46
N GLN A 85 7.27 -8.20 -2.19
CA GLN A 85 6.71 -7.83 -3.48
C GLN A 85 5.64 -6.74 -3.32
N ILE A 86 5.66 -5.76 -4.20
CA ILE A 86 4.65 -4.71 -4.32
C ILE A 86 4.11 -4.77 -5.75
N GLN A 87 2.81 -4.66 -5.90
CA GLN A 87 2.16 -4.62 -7.21
C GLN A 87 0.92 -3.74 -7.17
N PHE A 88 0.79 -2.91 -8.20
CA PHE A 88 -0.38 -2.08 -8.48
C PHE A 88 -0.85 -2.40 -9.90
N ASN A 89 -2.13 -2.69 -10.07
CA ASN A 89 -2.69 -3.12 -11.35
C ASN A 89 -4.16 -2.71 -11.48
N TRP A 90 -4.53 -2.09 -12.59
CA TRP A 90 -5.94 -1.93 -12.95
C TRP A 90 -6.53 -3.25 -13.44
N GLU A 91 -7.68 -3.67 -12.90
CA GLU A 91 -8.29 -4.96 -13.24
C GLU A 91 -8.97 -4.95 -14.62
N ASP A 92 -9.47 -3.80 -15.07
CA ASP A 92 -10.20 -3.66 -16.31
C ASP A 92 -9.67 -2.52 -17.19
N ALA A 93 -9.94 -2.61 -18.50
CA ALA A 93 -9.62 -1.56 -19.46
C ALA A 93 -10.32 -0.23 -19.14
N LYS A 94 -11.39 -0.27 -18.32
CA LYS A 94 -12.14 0.90 -17.87
C LYS A 94 -11.52 1.58 -16.64
N ARG A 95 -10.46 0.99 -16.05
CA ARG A 95 -9.74 1.47 -14.87
C ARG A 95 -10.65 1.84 -13.70
N MET A 96 -11.64 0.98 -13.44
CA MET A 96 -12.63 1.20 -12.39
C MET A 96 -12.21 0.61 -11.05
N LYS A 97 -11.32 -0.38 -11.06
CA LYS A 97 -10.87 -1.08 -9.86
C LYS A 97 -9.36 -1.23 -9.84
N LEU A 98 -8.74 -0.75 -8.78
CA LEU A 98 -7.31 -0.85 -8.56
C LEU A 98 -7.00 -2.01 -7.62
N TYR A 99 -6.27 -2.99 -8.14
CA TYR A 99 -5.73 -4.07 -7.34
C TYR A 99 -4.35 -3.70 -6.79
N ILE A 100 -4.22 -3.73 -5.46
CA ILE A 100 -2.98 -3.49 -4.73
C ILE A 100 -2.59 -4.77 -4.01
N ASN A 101 -1.35 -5.21 -4.21
CA ASN A 101 -0.75 -6.36 -3.54
C ASN A 101 0.57 -5.94 -2.87
N ILE A 102 0.69 -6.22 -1.57
CA ILE A 102 1.90 -6.00 -0.78
C ILE A 102 2.19 -7.29 0.01
N GLY A 103 3.15 -8.07 -0.45
CA GLY A 103 3.49 -9.39 0.10
C GLY A 103 2.30 -10.35 0.03
N LYS A 104 1.78 -10.77 1.19
CA LYS A 104 0.58 -11.63 1.27
C LYS A 104 -0.74 -10.84 1.30
N TYR A 105 -0.69 -9.52 1.41
CA TYR A 105 -1.87 -8.67 1.61
C TYR A 105 -2.38 -8.16 0.26
N LYS A 106 -3.69 -8.24 0.05
CA LYS A 106 -4.36 -7.86 -1.19
C LYS A 106 -5.51 -6.91 -0.87
N LYS A 107 -5.66 -5.81 -1.62
CA LYS A 107 -6.77 -4.86 -1.50
C LYS A 107 -7.24 -4.45 -2.89
N MET A 108 -8.55 -4.50 -3.09
CA MET A 108 -9.23 -3.86 -4.21
C MET A 108 -9.73 -2.50 -3.75
N LEU A 109 -9.36 -1.43 -4.44
CA LEU A 109 -9.93 -0.10 -4.27
C LEU A 109 -10.87 0.22 -5.43
#